data_AF-A0A2V7AS08-F1
#
_entry.id   AF-A0A2V7AS08-F1
#
_cell.length_a   1.000
_cell.length_b   1.000
_cell.length_c   1.000
_cell.angle_alpha   90.00
_cell.angle_beta   90.00
_cell.angle_gamma   90.00
#
_symmetry.space_group_name_H-M   'P 1'
#
loop_
_entity.id
_entity.type
_entity.pdbx_description
1 polymer ?
#
loop_
_entity_poly.entity_id
_entity_poly.type
_entity_poly.pdbx_seq_one_letter_code
_entity_poly.pdbx_strand_id
1 'polypeptide(L)'
;MAAPRRLVVTVCPREPGIAVLPVERGGRATRLDATAVLESLQALVETRRLEDCVRLREGCAGGCTQDGPNVSVEIFPPLRAGERPDHVAIGWKTYVYSLPTLGCLATILEENLGPAGRRTRLHR
;
A
#
# COMPACT_ATOMS: atom_id res chain seq x y z
N MET A 1 -17.49 11.54 -11.20
CA MET A 1 -16.79 10.57 -10.34
C MET A 1 -15.36 11.05 -10.20
N ALA A 2 -14.83 11.23 -8.98
CA ALA A 2 -13.42 11.59 -8.83
C ALA A 2 -12.55 10.37 -9.12
N ALA A 3 -11.56 10.52 -9.99
CA ALA A 3 -10.61 9.46 -10.29
C ALA A 3 -9.80 9.09 -9.02
N PRO A 4 -9.42 7.81 -8.85
CA PRO A 4 -8.61 7.39 -7.72
C PRO A 4 -7.26 8.13 -7.70
N ARG A 5 -6.73 8.35 -6.50
CA ARG A 5 -5.35 8.84 -6.34
C ARG A 5 -4.39 7.78 -6.87
N ARG A 6 -3.19 8.22 -7.23
CA ARG A 6 -2.11 7.30 -7.60
C ARG A 6 -1.15 7.13 -6.45
N LEU A 7 -0.62 5.94 -6.26
CA LEU A 7 0.28 5.58 -5.18
C LEU A 7 1.59 5.05 -5.74
N VAL A 8 2.68 5.41 -5.09
CA VAL A 8 3.94 4.67 -5.14
C VAL A 8 4.17 4.08 -3.77
N VAL A 9 4.15 2.77 -3.66
CA VAL A 9 4.39 2.05 -2.41
C VAL A 9 5.81 1.49 -2.46
N THR A 10 6.62 1.89 -1.48
CA THR A 10 8.02 1.47 -1.36
C THR A 10 8.20 0.55 -0.17
N VAL A 11 8.81 -0.61 -0.41
CA VAL A 11 9.17 -1.60 0.60
C VAL A 11 10.65 -1.93 0.47
N CYS A 12 11.35 -2.08 1.60
CA CYS A 12 12.76 -2.47 1.59
C CYS A 12 12.88 -3.99 1.78
N PRO A 13 13.13 -4.81 0.75
CA PRO A 13 13.16 -6.27 0.88
C PRO A 13 14.28 -6.78 1.80
N ARG A 14 15.27 -5.93 2.13
CA ARG A 14 16.40 -6.27 3.01
C ARG A 14 16.16 -5.88 4.46
N GLU A 15 15.05 -5.24 4.78
CA GLU A 15 14.76 -4.83 6.16
C GLU A 15 14.46 -6.07 7.01
N PRO A 16 15.17 -6.27 8.14
CA PRO A 16 14.92 -7.38 9.02
C PRO A 16 13.59 -7.19 9.76
N GLY A 17 12.99 -8.28 10.23
CA GLY A 17 11.77 -8.26 11.04
C GLY A 17 10.58 -8.95 10.39
N ILE A 18 9.51 -9.11 11.17
CA ILE A 18 8.32 -9.86 10.79
C ILE A 18 7.08 -9.14 11.31
N ALA A 19 6.15 -8.83 10.41
CA ALA A 19 4.80 -8.41 10.77
C ALA A 19 3.86 -9.63 10.80
N VAL A 20 2.92 -9.66 11.76
CA VAL A 20 1.90 -10.70 11.84
C VAL A 20 0.53 -10.06 11.71
N LEU A 21 -0.08 -10.24 10.54
CA LEU A 21 -1.40 -9.70 10.20
C LEU A 21 -1.97 -10.48 9.01
N PRO A 22 -3.29 -10.46 8.78
CA PRO A 22 -3.84 -11.03 7.57
C PRO A 22 -3.56 -10.12 6.36
N VAL A 23 -3.43 -10.71 5.17
CA VAL A 23 -3.27 -9.95 3.92
C VAL A 23 -4.56 -9.19 3.59
N GLU A 24 -5.71 -9.85 3.73
CA GLU A 24 -7.04 -9.28 3.50
C GLU A 24 -7.92 -9.31 4.74
N ARG A 25 -8.94 -8.45 4.77
CA ARG A 25 -9.85 -8.33 5.90
C ARG A 25 -10.62 -9.64 6.11
N GLY A 26 -10.59 -10.16 7.34
CA GLY A 26 -11.23 -11.45 7.68
C GLY A 26 -10.40 -12.68 7.29
N GLY A 27 -9.22 -12.49 6.70
CA GLY A 27 -8.28 -13.58 6.42
C GLY A 27 -7.56 -14.07 7.67
N ARG A 28 -6.79 -15.15 7.51
CA ARG A 28 -5.91 -15.68 8.56
C ARG A 28 -4.67 -14.82 8.70
N ALA A 29 -4.26 -14.50 9.93
CA ALA A 29 -2.99 -13.82 10.17
C ALA A 29 -1.81 -14.69 9.73
N THR A 30 -0.89 -14.10 8.98
CA THR A 30 0.33 -14.76 8.49
C THR A 30 1.55 -13.96 8.92
N ARG A 31 2.71 -14.62 8.94
CA ARG A 31 4.00 -13.95 9.16
C ARG A 31 4.45 -13.38 7.82
N LEU A 32 4.77 -12.10 7.79
CA LEU A 32 5.21 -11.38 6.61
C LEU A 32 6.53 -10.68 6.93
N ASP A 33 7.63 -11.14 6.33
CA ASP A 33 8.84 -10.33 6.20
C ASP A 33 8.66 -9.28 5.09
N ALA A 34 9.67 -8.45 4.86
CA ALA A 34 9.59 -7.39 3.86
C ALA A 34 9.30 -7.91 2.44
N THR A 35 9.88 -9.05 2.06
CA THR A 35 9.66 -9.68 0.75
C THR A 35 8.20 -10.16 0.63
N ALA A 36 7.71 -10.87 1.64
CA ALA A 36 6.33 -11.35 1.69
C ALA A 36 5.31 -10.21 1.72
N VAL A 37 5.65 -9.07 2.34
CA VAL A 37 4.84 -7.84 2.26
C VAL A 37 4.76 -7.33 0.82
N LEU A 38 5.89 -7.22 0.13
CA LEU A 38 5.94 -6.74 -1.25
C LEU A 38 5.15 -7.66 -2.20
N GLU A 39 5.37 -8.98 -2.10
CA GLU A 39 4.66 -9.98 -2.90
C GLU A 39 3.16 -9.97 -2.63
N SER A 40 2.76 -9.87 -1.36
CA SER A 40 1.35 -9.81 -0.99
C SER A 40 0.68 -8.53 -1.51
N LEU A 41 1.38 -7.39 -1.47
CA LEU A 41 0.89 -6.15 -2.06
C LEU A 41 0.79 -6.27 -3.60
N GLN A 42 1.74 -6.92 -4.26
CA GLN A 42 1.72 -7.14 -5.70
C GLN A 42 0.50 -7.98 -6.09
N ALA A 43 0.26 -9.09 -5.40
CA ALA A 43 -0.90 -9.94 -5.62
C ALA A 43 -2.22 -9.18 -5.37
N LEU A 44 -2.28 -8.30 -4.36
CA LEU A 44 -3.45 -7.46 -4.10
C LEU A 44 -3.70 -6.45 -5.23
N VAL A 45 -2.65 -5.81 -5.75
CA VAL A 45 -2.75 -4.87 -6.87
C VAL A 45 -3.28 -5.57 -8.11
N GLU A 46 -2.75 -6.75 -8.44
CA GLU A 46 -3.18 -7.55 -9.59
C GLU A 46 -4.62 -8.05 -9.45
N THR A 47 -4.94 -8.67 -8.30
CA THR A 47 -6.26 -9.25 -8.05
C THR A 47 -7.36 -8.18 -8.08
N ARG A 48 -7.04 -6.96 -7.63
CA ARG A 48 -7.98 -5.83 -7.58
C ARG A 48 -7.90 -4.93 -8.82
N ARG A 49 -7.03 -5.24 -9.79
CA ARG A 49 -6.80 -4.46 -11.02
C ARG A 49 -6.46 -3.00 -10.74
N LEU A 50 -5.50 -2.77 -9.84
CA LEU A 50 -5.09 -1.45 -9.38
C LEU A 50 -3.81 -0.94 -10.05
N GLU A 51 -3.31 -1.60 -11.08
CA GLU A 51 -2.03 -1.33 -11.74
C GLU A 51 -1.97 0.07 -12.34
N ASP A 52 -3.11 0.62 -12.78
CA ASP A 52 -3.15 1.99 -13.31
C ASP A 52 -2.94 3.05 -12.24
N CYS A 53 -3.18 2.68 -10.97
CA CYS A 53 -3.17 3.60 -9.84
C CYS A 53 -2.07 3.31 -8.83
N VAL A 54 -1.54 2.09 -8.76
CA VAL A 54 -0.57 1.68 -7.76
C VAL A 54 0.68 1.14 -8.45
N ARG A 55 1.82 1.70 -8.09
CA ARG A 55 3.14 1.16 -8.43
C ARG A 55 3.83 0.69 -7.15
N LEU A 56 4.38 -0.51 -7.20
CA LEU A 56 5.23 -1.05 -6.15
C LEU A 56 6.68 -0.87 -6.55
N ARG A 57 7.54 -0.57 -5.57
CA ARG A 57 8.97 -0.38 -5.78
C ARG A 57 9.75 -0.92 -4.58
N GLU A 58 10.92 -1.47 -4.88
CA GLU A 58 11.94 -1.76 -3.88
C GLU A 58 12.77 -0.51 -3.57
N GLY A 59 12.96 -0.23 -2.28
CA GLY A 59 13.75 0.91 -1.82
C GLY A 59 13.70 1.11 -0.32
N CYS A 60 14.48 2.04 0.20
CA CYS A 60 14.40 2.41 1.61
C CYS A 60 13.08 3.13 1.88
N ALA A 61 12.22 2.54 2.72
CA ALA A 61 10.98 3.16 3.18
C ALA A 61 11.23 4.27 4.23
N GLY A 62 12.45 4.35 4.76
CA GLY A 62 12.82 5.23 5.87
C GLY A 62 12.42 4.66 7.23
N GLY A 63 13.01 5.23 8.29
CA GLY A 63 12.66 4.88 9.66
C GLY A 63 13.34 3.63 10.23
N CYS A 64 14.38 3.08 9.57
CA CYS A 64 15.04 1.80 9.89
C CYS A 64 15.90 1.77 11.18
N THR A 65 15.37 2.21 12.32
CA THR A 65 16.07 2.19 13.63
C THR A 65 15.77 0.94 14.49
N GLN A 66 14.80 0.12 14.09
CA GLN A 66 14.32 -1.12 14.73
C GLN A 66 13.96 -2.17 13.65
N ASP A 67 13.55 -3.36 14.08
CA ASP A 67 13.10 -4.44 13.19
C ASP A 67 11.76 -4.08 12.52
N GLY A 68 11.75 -4.05 11.19
CA GLY A 68 10.59 -3.77 10.33
C GLY A 68 9.64 -4.98 10.16
N PRO A 69 8.95 -5.10 9.01
CA PRO A 69 9.10 -4.30 7.79
C PRO A 69 8.34 -2.97 7.81
N ASN A 70 8.95 -1.93 7.25
CA ASN A 70 8.36 -0.62 7.05
C ASN A 70 7.83 -0.48 5.62
N VAL A 71 6.75 0.27 5.46
CA VAL A 71 6.14 0.56 4.16
C VAL A 71 5.93 2.05 4.00
N SER A 72 6.47 2.63 2.94
CA SER A 72 6.28 4.03 2.59
C SER A 72 5.27 4.15 1.44
N VAL A 73 4.35 5.11 1.53
CA VAL A 73 3.31 5.37 0.52
C VAL A 73 3.35 6.83 0.12
N GLU A 74 3.85 7.10 -1.07
CA GLU A 74 3.73 8.41 -1.72
C GLU A 74 2.38 8.50 -2.44
N ILE A 75 1.71 9.64 -2.27
CA ILE A 75 0.36 9.86 -2.77
C ILE A 75 0.41 10.97 -3.83
N PHE A 76 -0.06 10.66 -5.02
CA PHE A 76 -0.10 11.56 -6.16
C PHE A 76 -1.55 11.88 -6.53
N PRO A 77 -1.80 13.05 -7.16
CA PRO A 77 -3.12 13.37 -7.66
C PRO A 77 -3.55 12.35 -8.73
N PRO A 78 -4.88 12.20 -8.93
CA PRO A 78 -5.40 11.40 -10.03
C PRO A 78 -4.88 11.89 -11.39
N LEU A 79 -4.63 10.97 -12.32
CA LEU A 79 -4.21 11.32 -13.68
C LEU A 79 -5.44 11.61 -14.53
N ARG A 80 -5.50 12.77 -15.19
CA ARG A 80 -6.54 13.07 -16.18
C ARG A 80 -6.18 12.46 -17.53
N ALA A 81 -7.20 12.23 -18.37
CA ALA A 81 -6.97 11.72 -19.73
C ALA A 81 -6.07 12.67 -20.52
N GLY A 82 -4.98 12.13 -21.09
CA GLY A 82 -4.00 12.91 -21.86
C GLY A 82 -2.97 13.68 -21.03
N GLU A 83 -3.05 13.64 -19.70
CA GLU A 83 -2.09 14.30 -18.80
C GLU A 83 -0.81 13.47 -18.65
N ARG A 84 0.33 14.14 -18.53
CA ARG A 84 1.61 13.47 -18.27
C ARG A 84 1.70 13.05 -16.80
N PRO A 85 2.34 11.92 -16.49
CA PRO A 85 2.39 11.41 -15.11
C PRO A 85 3.46 12.06 -14.23
N ASP A 86 4.03 13.21 -14.59
CA ASP A 86 5.12 13.94 -13.92
C ASP A 86 4.67 14.78 -12.71
N HIS A 87 3.56 14.40 -12.08
CA HIS A 87 3.03 15.07 -10.91
C HIS A 87 3.92 14.95 -9.68
N VAL A 88 3.92 15.99 -8.86
CA VAL A 88 4.53 16.00 -7.52
C VAL A 88 3.62 15.24 -6.53
N ALA A 89 4.23 14.53 -5.57
CA ALA A 89 3.51 13.90 -4.49
C ALA A 89 2.77 14.97 -3.65
N ILE A 90 1.48 14.76 -3.42
CA ILE A 90 0.61 15.64 -2.62
C ILE A 90 0.48 15.18 -1.18
N GLY A 91 1.06 14.03 -0.84
CA GLY A 91 1.08 13.47 0.51
C GLY A 91 2.01 12.28 0.61
N TRP A 92 2.36 11.94 1.84
CA TRP A 92 3.22 10.81 2.17
C TRP A 92 2.80 10.21 3.50
N LYS A 93 2.85 8.88 3.61
CA LYS A 93 2.65 8.14 4.86
C LYS A 93 3.65 6.99 4.93
N THR A 94 4.36 6.87 6.06
CA THR A 94 5.19 5.69 6.33
C THR A 94 4.62 4.92 7.51
N TYR A 95 4.41 3.63 7.32
CA TYR A 95 4.05 2.68 8.35
C TYR A 95 5.33 2.17 9.02
N VAL A 96 5.85 2.96 9.96
CA VAL A 96 7.07 2.64 10.69
C VAL A 96 6.71 1.74 11.87
N TYR A 97 7.12 0.47 11.83
CA TYR A 97 6.87 -0.55 12.87
C TYR A 97 5.39 -0.77 13.21
N SER A 98 4.49 -0.29 12.35
CA SER A 98 3.06 -0.21 12.65
C SER A 98 2.22 -1.18 11.84
N LEU A 99 2.81 -2.00 10.97
CA LEU A 99 2.05 -2.98 10.19
C LEU A 99 1.20 -3.90 11.07
N PRO A 100 1.71 -4.47 12.19
CA PRO A 100 0.90 -5.34 13.05
C PRO A 100 -0.32 -4.67 13.69
N THR A 101 -0.36 -3.33 13.73
CA THR A 101 -1.50 -2.57 14.26
C THR A 101 -2.63 -2.39 13.24
N LEU A 102 -2.37 -2.73 11.96
CA LEU A 102 -3.37 -2.70 10.91
C LEU A 102 -4.30 -3.92 11.04
N GLY A 103 -5.57 -3.74 10.67
CA GLY A 103 -6.51 -4.85 10.61
C GLY A 103 -6.17 -5.88 9.52
N CYS A 104 -5.51 -5.44 8.44
CA CYS A 104 -4.96 -6.28 7.38
C CYS A 104 -4.03 -5.46 6.46
N LEU A 105 -3.17 -6.12 5.67
CA LEU A 105 -2.24 -5.46 4.75
C LEU A 105 -2.95 -4.61 3.68
N ALA A 106 -4.09 -5.09 3.16
CA ALA A 106 -4.92 -4.36 2.20
C ALA A 106 -5.37 -2.96 2.68
N THR A 107 -5.37 -2.73 4.00
CA THR A 107 -5.66 -1.42 4.61
C THR A 107 -4.72 -0.32 4.08
N ILE A 108 -3.46 -0.66 3.77
CA ILE A 108 -2.49 0.28 3.18
C ILE A 108 -3.03 0.87 1.88
N LEU A 109 -3.57 0.05 0.98
CA LEU A 109 -4.12 0.52 -0.30
C LEU A 109 -5.44 1.26 -0.08
N GLU A 110 -6.33 0.69 0.75
CA GLU A 110 -7.67 1.23 1.01
C GLU A 110 -7.65 2.65 1.61
N GLU A 111 -6.77 2.91 2.57
CA GLU A 111 -6.67 4.22 3.22
C GLU A 111 -6.09 5.30 2.30
N ASN A 112 -5.18 4.92 1.38
CA ASN A 112 -4.39 5.88 0.62
C ASN A 112 -4.98 6.17 -0.77
N LEU A 113 -5.70 5.22 -1.39
CA LEU A 113 -6.37 5.42 -2.70
C LEU A 113 -7.55 6.41 -2.64
N GLY A 114 -8.07 6.72 -1.45
CA GLY A 114 -9.19 7.64 -1.26
C GLY A 114 -10.57 7.06 -1.62
N PRO A 115 -11.65 7.88 -1.65
CA PRO A 115 -13.05 7.41 -1.70
C PRO A 115 -13.42 6.53 -2.91
N ALA A 116 -12.60 6.50 -3.97
CA ALA A 116 -12.79 5.60 -5.10
C ALA A 116 -12.61 4.11 -4.73
N GLY A 117 -11.88 3.79 -3.65
CA GLY A 117 -11.76 2.44 -3.08
C GLY A 117 -12.85 2.06 -2.05
N ARG A 118 -13.77 2.98 -1.73
CA ARG A 118 -14.85 2.78 -0.73
C ARG A 118 -16.23 2.60 -1.38
N ARG A 119 -16.31 2.03 -2.60
CA ARG A 119 -17.57 1.82 -3.31
C ARG A 119 -17.83 0.34 -3.68
N THR A 120 -17.67 -0.55 -2.71
CA THR A 120 -18.39 -1.86 -2.71
C THR A 120 -18.80 -2.28 -1.30
N ARG A 121 -19.43 -1.37 -0.55
CA ARG A 121 -20.38 -1.75 0.52
C ARG A 121 -21.63 -0.90 0.38
N LEU A 122 -22.47 -1.27 -0.58
CA LEU A 122 -23.90 -1.09 -0.38
C LEU A 122 -24.35 -2.34 0.38
N HIS A 123 -24.49 -2.17 1.70
CA HIS A 123 -25.32 -3.05 2.50
C HIS A 123 -26.72 -3.01 1.92
N ARG A 124 -27.21 -4.19 1.52
CA ARG A 124 -28.63 -4.49 1.44
C ARG A 124 -28.90 -5.62 2.42
#